data_AF-A0A2N4XSL7-F1
#
_entry.id   AF-A0A2N4XSL7-F1
#
_cell.length_a   1.000
_cell.length_b   1.000
_cell.length_c   1.000
_cell.angle_alpha   90.00
_cell.angle_beta   90.00
_cell.angle_gamma   90.00
#
_symmetry.space_group_name_H-M   'P 1'
#
loop_
_entity.id
_entity.type
_entity.pdbx_description
1 polymer ?
#
loop_
_entity_poly.entity_id
_entity_poly.type
_entity_poly.pdbx_seq_one_letter_code
_entity_poly.pdbx_strand_id
1 'polypeptide(L)' 'MPGVRVKENEPFEVAIRRFKRTIEKAGTLTELRARESYEKPTTERKRKKAAAVKRLHKRLRSQTLPPKLY' A
#
# COMPACT_ATOMS: atom_id res chain seq x y z
N MET A 1 1.29 -15.68 5.49
CA MET A 1 0.97 -14.76 6.60
C MET A 1 2.26 -14.06 7.02
N PRO A 2 2.35 -12.72 7.08
CA PRO A 2 3.59 -12.03 7.40
C PRO A 2 3.97 -12.23 8.88
N GLY A 3 5.18 -12.75 9.13
CA GLY A 3 5.75 -12.86 10.48
C GLY A 3 6.97 -11.94 10.62
N VAL A 4 7.03 -11.15 11.68
CA VAL A 4 8.18 -10.29 12.01
C VAL A 4 8.89 -10.90 13.22
N ARG A 5 10.14 -11.35 13.04
CA ARG A 5 10.99 -11.81 14.14
C ARG A 5 11.62 -10.60 14.81
N VAL A 6 11.34 -10.41 16.10
CA VAL A 6 11.92 -9.33 16.92
C VAL A 6 13.32 -9.76 17.35
N LYS A 7 14.32 -8.88 17.21
CA LYS A 7 15.68 -9.08 17.73
C LYS A 7 15.80 -8.45 19.12
N GLU A 8 16.68 -8.99 19.97
CA GLU A 8 16.80 -8.64 21.40
C GLU A 8 17.13 -7.16 21.69
N ASN A 9 17.74 -6.44 20.74
CA ASN A 9 18.10 -5.02 20.86
C ASN A 9 17.17 -4.04 20.11
N GLU A 10 15.97 -4.48 19.70
CA GLU A 10 15.02 -3.58 19.03
C GLU A 10 14.01 -2.98 20.02
N PRO A 11 13.81 -1.64 20.01
CA PRO A 11 12.71 -1.03 20.76
C PRO A 11 11.38 -1.59 20.28
N PHE A 12 10.54 -2.02 21.23
CA PHE A 12 9.25 -2.69 20.96
C PHE A 12 8.34 -1.93 19.98
N GLU A 13 8.31 -0.60 20.06
CA GLU A 13 7.54 0.26 19.15
C GLU A 13 7.98 0.14 17.68
N VAL A 14 9.28 -0.09 17.44
CA VAL A 14 9.83 -0.26 16.09
C VAL A 14 9.38 -1.59 15.51
N ALA A 15 9.32 -2.65 16.32
CA ALA A 15 8.80 -3.94 15.92
C ALA A 15 7.32 -3.87 15.51
N ILE A 16 6.48 -3.19 16.30
CA ILE A 16 5.06 -2.95 15.96
C ILE A 16 4.94 -2.19 14.63
N ARG A 17 5.75 -1.15 14.43
CA ARG A 17 5.71 -0.35 13.20
C ARG A 17 6.08 -1.17 11.97
N ARG A 18 7.08 -2.04 12.08
CA ARG A 18 7.46 -2.98 11.02
C ARG A 18 6.35 -3.98 10.75
N PHE A 19 5.74 -4.54 11.79
CA PHE A 19 4.60 -5.44 11.66
C PHE A 19 3.42 -4.80 10.91
N LYS A 20 3.02 -3.58 11.30
CA LYS A 20 1.97 -2.82 10.60
C LYS A 20 2.32 -2.61 9.12
N ARG A 21 3.55 -2.17 8.82
CA ARG A 21 4.03 -2.03 7.43
C ARG A 21 4.02 -3.34 6.65
N THR A 22 4.36 -4.47 7.27
CA THR A 22 4.34 -5.78 6.60
C THR A 22 2.92 -6.24 6.27
N ILE A 23 1.94 -5.97 7.16
CA ILE A 23 0.52 -6.23 6.89
C ILE A 23 0.02 -5.34 5.75
N GLU A 24 0.33 -4.05 5.79
CA GLU A 24 -0.05 -3.11 4.72
C GLU A 24 0.58 -3.49 3.38
N LYS A 25 1.86 -3.87 3.37
CA LYS A 25 2.57 -4.32 2.16
C LYS A 25 2.01 -5.63 1.61
N ALA A 26 1.61 -6.55 2.49
CA ALA A 26 0.99 -7.81 2.09
C ALA A 26 -0.41 -7.60 1.49
N GLY A 27 -1.06 -6.45 1.73
CA GLY A 27 -2.36 -6.14 1.15
C GLY A 27 -3.52 -7.00 1.71
N THR A 28 -3.31 -7.70 2.82
CA THR A 28 -4.31 -8.62 3.40
C THR A 28 -5.63 -7.92 3.70
N LEU A 29 -5.59 -6.71 4.25
CA LEU A 29 -6.78 -5.89 4.52
C LEU A 29 -7.49 -5.42 3.24
N THR A 30 -6.72 -5.11 2.20
CA THR A 30 -7.30 -4.70 0.91
C THR A 30 -7.96 -5.87 0.18
N GLU A 31 -7.42 -7.08 0.32
CA GLU A 31 -8.04 -8.30 -0.20
C GLU A 31 -9.32 -8.64 0.56
N LEU A 32 -9.31 -8.50 1.89
CA LEU A 32 -10.47 -8.73 2.74
C LEU A 32 -11.65 -7.85 2.30
N ARG A 33 -11.42 -6.53 2.20
CA ARG A 33 -12.43 -5.57 1.73
C ARG A 33 -12.89 -5.81 0.30
N ALA A 34 -12.02 -6.34 -0.56
CA ALA A 34 -12.41 -6.70 -1.94
C ALA A 34 -13.29 -7.96 -2.00
N ARG A 35 -13.22 -8.84 -0.99
CA ARG A 35 -14.00 -10.09 -0.91
C ARG A 35 -15.35 -9.93 -0.19
N GLU A 36 -15.55 -8.83 0.54
CA GLU A 36 -16.81 -8.53 1.25
C GLU A 36 -18.03 -8.43 0.31
N SER A 37 -17.83 -8.06 -0.95
CA SER A 37 -18.90 -7.90 -1.93
C SER A 37 -18.48 -8.43 -3.29
N TYR A 38 -19.46 -8.94 -4.05
CA TYR A 38 -19.21 -9.31 -5.45
C TYR A 38 -18.96 -8.05 -6.28
N GLU A 39 -17.78 -7.98 -6.89
CA GLU A 39 -17.46 -6.96 -7.88
C GLU A 39 -17.59 -7.56 -9.28
N LYS A 40 -18.31 -6.86 -10.18
CA LYS A 40 -18.37 -7.29 -11.58
C LYS A 40 -16.97 -7.28 -12.19
N PRO A 41 -16.64 -8.19 -13.14
CA PRO A 41 -15.32 -8.23 -13.77
C PRO A 41 -14.91 -6.89 -14.45
N THR A 42 -15.89 -6.14 -14.95
CA THR A 42 -15.67 -4.82 -15.56
C THR A 42 -15.27 -3.76 -14.55
N THR A 43 -15.88 -3.76 -13.37
CA THR A 43 -15.55 -2.84 -12.27
C THR A 43 -14.18 -3.13 -11.68
N GLU A 44 -13.82 -4.42 -11.55
CA GLU A 44 -12.46 -4.81 -11.13
C GLU A 44 -11.38 -4.28 -12.09
N ARG A 45 -11.60 -4.44 -13.41
CA ARG A 45 -10.67 -3.94 -14.45
C ARG A 45 -10.51 -2.42 -14.38
N LYS A 46 -11.61 -1.68 -14.22
CA LYS A 46 -11.60 -0.21 -14.06
C LYS A 46 -10.84 0.20 -12.80
N ARG A 47 -11.07 -0.47 -11.67
CA ARG A 47 -10.38 -0.24 -10.39
C ARG A 47 -8.86 -0.47 -10.52
N LYS A 48 -8.45 -1.58 -11.13
CA LYS A 48 -7.03 -1.91 -11.37
C LYS A 48 -6.34 -0.87 -12.25
N LYS A 49 -7.00 -0.42 -13.32
CA LYS A 49 -6.49 0.64 -14.22
C LYS A 49 -6.32 1.97 -13.48
N ALA A 50 -7.34 2.40 -12.73
CA ALA A 50 -7.27 3.64 -11.93
C ALA A 50 -6.15 3.58 -10.88
N ALA A 51 -5.97 2.44 -10.20
CA ALA A 51 -4.90 2.23 -9.24
C ALA A 51 -3.50 2.27 -9.89
N ALA A 52 -3.35 1.76 -11.12
CA ALA A 52 -2.10 1.85 -11.88
C ALA A 52 -1.76 3.30 -12.27
N VAL A 53 -2.74 4.05 -12.80
CA VAL A 53 -2.57 5.47 -13.14
C VAL A 53 -2.20 6.30 -11.91
N LYS A 54 -2.88 6.08 -10.77
CA LYS A 54 -2.58 6.79 -9.52
C LYS A 54 -1.17 6.49 -9.00
N ARG A 55 -0.69 5.24 -9.13
CA ARG A 55 0.70 4.86 -8.80
C ARG A 55 1.72 5.56 -9.70
N LEU A 56 1.44 5.65 -11.01
CA LEU A 56 2.28 6.37 -11.96
C LEU A 56 2.37 7.86 -11.61
N HIS A 57 1.23 8.52 -11.39
CA HIS A 57 1.21 9.95 -11.02
C HIS A 57 1.99 10.22 -9.73
N LYS A 58 1.88 9.34 -8.72
CA LYS A 58 2.65 9.46 -7.48
C LYS A 58 4.15 9.34 -7.73
N ARG A 59 4.58 8.43 -8.62
CA ARG A 59 5.99 8.26 -9.00
C ARG A 59 6.52 9.48 -9.74
N LEU A 60 5.78 9.97 -10.73
CA LEU A 60 6.18 11.16 -11.50
C LEU A 60 6.30 12.38 -10.58
N ARG A 61 5.33 12.59 -9.68
CA ARG A 61 5.38 13.67 -8.68
C ARG A 61 6.63 13.61 -7.80
N SER A 62 7.12 12.43 -7.45
CA SER A 62 8.36 12.30 -6.66
C SER A 62 9.64 12.57 -7.45
N GLN A 63 9.58 12.46 -8.78
CA GLN A 63 10.73 12.71 -9.66
C GLN A 63 10.81 14.18 -10.11
N THR A 64 9.68 14.86 -10.18
CA THR A 64 9.60 16.28 -10.56
C THR A 64 9.85 17.17 -9.35
N LEU A 65 10.70 18.19 -9.49
CA LEU A 65 10.82 19.27 -8.50
C LEU A 65 9.47 20.01 -8.39
N PRO A 66 9.12 20.54 -7.20
CA PRO A 66 7.92 21.35 -7.06
C PRO A 66 7.99 22.55 -8.01
N PRO A 67 6.86 22.96 -8.61
CA PRO A 67 6.84 24.13 -9.48
C PRO A 67 7.32 25.35 -8.69
N LYS A 68 8.24 26.13 -9.28
CA LYS A 68 8.65 27.41 -8.69
C LYS A 68 7.44 28.35 -8.71
N LEU A 69 6.97 28.70 -7.52
CA LEU A 69 6.05 29.80 -7.28
C LEU A 69 6.93 31.05 -7.17
N TYR A 70 7.23 31.67 -8.30
CA TYR A 70 7.76 33.04 -8.34
C TYR A 70 6.59 34.02 -8.25
#